data_AF-A0A7V4XFJ2-F1
#
_entry.id   AF-A0A7V4XFJ2-F1
#
_cell.length_a   1.000
_cell.length_b   1.000
_cell.length_c   1.000
_cell.angle_alpha   90.00
_cell.angle_beta   90.00
_cell.angle_gamma   90.00
#
_symmetry.space_group_name_H-M   'P 1'
#
loop_
_entity.id
_entity.type
_entity.pdbx_description
1 polymer ?
#
loop_
_entity_poly.entity_id
_entity_poly.type
_entity_poly.pdbx_seq_one_letter_code
_entity_poly.pdbx_strand_id
1 'polypeptide(L)' 'MAVVVDKDRCPQNHPCPSIRVCPVKALTQKGNAAPEVDADACTECGACVEFCPMGALRTE' A
#
# COMPACT_ATOMS: atom_id res chain seq x y z
N MET A 1 1.44 10.15 -11.09
CA MET A 1 0.67 8.89 -11.05
C MET A 1 0.48 8.60 -9.55
N ALA A 2 -0.22 7.56 -9.12
CA ALA A 2 -0.34 7.30 -7.67
C ALA A 2 -0.25 5.81 -7.40
N VAL A 3 0.20 5.46 -6.19
CA VAL A 3 0.07 4.09 -5.73
C VAL A 3 -1.40 3.81 -5.44
N VAL A 4 -1.95 2.76 -6.04
CA VAL A 4 -3.32 2.28 -5.82
C VAL A 4 -3.32 0.89 -5.19
N VAL A 5 -4.40 0.57 -4.48
CA VAL A 5 -4.58 -0.71 -3.79
C VAL A 5 -5.62 -1.58 -4.49
N ASP A 6 -5.11 -2.61 -5.14
CA ASP A 6 -5.71 -3.86 -5.59
C ASP A 6 -6.58 -4.57 -4.55
N LYS A 7 -7.87 -4.25 -4.36
CA LYS A 7 -8.70 -4.94 -3.35
C LYS A 7 -8.98 -6.41 -3.68
N ASP A 8 -8.96 -6.79 -4.96
CA ASP A 8 -9.14 -8.19 -5.38
C ASP A 8 -7.88 -9.01 -5.11
N ARG A 9 -6.71 -8.37 -5.10
CA ARG A 9 -5.42 -9.00 -4.75
C ARG A 9 -5.04 -8.86 -3.28
N CYS A 10 -5.64 -7.92 -2.56
CA CYS A 10 -5.40 -7.74 -1.13
C CYS A 10 -6.22 -8.75 -0.32
N PRO A 11 -5.59 -9.64 0.48
CA PRO A 11 -6.32 -10.66 1.23
C PRO A 11 -7.06 -10.11 2.46
N GLN A 12 -6.80 -8.86 2.87
CA GLN A 12 -7.49 -8.16 3.95
C GLN A 12 -7.61 -8.96 5.27
N ASN A 13 -6.58 -9.75 5.59
CA ASN A 13 -6.56 -10.67 6.72
C ASN A 13 -5.36 -10.48 7.66
N HIS A 14 -4.53 -9.45 7.44
CA HIS A 14 -3.37 -9.15 8.26
C HIS A 14 -3.07 -7.63 8.28
N PRO A 15 -2.29 -7.14 9.27
CA PRO A 15 -1.66 -5.82 9.18
C PRO A 15 -0.77 -5.75 7.94
N CYS A 16 -0.96 -4.76 7.08
CA CYS A 16 -0.21 -4.64 5.83
C CYS A 16 1.26 -4.41 6.14
N PRO A 17 2.15 -5.33 5.73
CA PRO A 17 3.55 -5.23 6.07
C PRO A 17 4.22 -4.09 5.27
N SER A 18 3.62 -3.67 4.13
CA SER A 18 4.09 -2.54 3.32
C SER A 18 3.91 -1.17 3.98
N ILE A 19 3.08 -1.03 5.02
CA ILE A 19 2.94 0.26 5.74
C ILE A 19 4.28 0.70 6.32
N ARG A 20 5.06 -0.25 6.85
CA ARG A 20 6.35 0.03 7.50
C ARG A 20 7.46 0.35 6.51
N VAL A 21 7.30 0.03 5.23
CA VAL A 21 8.33 0.30 4.21
C VAL A 21 8.15 1.67 3.55
N CYS A 22 7.00 2.33 3.73
CA CYS A 22 6.76 3.63 3.14
C CYS A 22 7.63 4.70 3.84
N PRO A 23 8.61 5.32 3.15
CA PRO A 23 9.54 6.27 3.78
C PRO A 23 8.84 7.57 4.22
N VAL A 24 7.76 7.94 3.52
CA VAL A 24 6.97 9.16 3.76
C VAL A 24 5.70 8.88 4.56
N LYS A 25 5.48 7.64 5.00
CA LYS A 25 4.30 7.21 5.78
C LYS A 25 2.95 7.54 5.12
N ALA A 26 2.89 7.51 3.79
CA ALA A 26 1.67 7.73 3.01
C ALA A 26 0.69 6.54 3.04
N LEU A 27 1.00 5.44 3.75
CA LEU A 27 0.13 4.27 3.86
C LEU A 27 -0.46 4.17 5.26
N THR A 28 -1.79 4.03 5.34
CA THR A 28 -2.51 3.79 6.60
C THR A 28 -3.41 2.57 6.48
N GLN A 29 -3.82 1.98 7.60
CA GLN A 29 -4.74 0.84 7.60
C GLN A 29 -5.62 0.82 8.85
N LYS A 30 -6.85 0.38 8.66
CA LYS A 30 -7.84 0.15 9.73
C LYS A 30 -8.00 -1.34 9.96
N GLY A 31 -7.55 -1.85 11.10
CA GLY A 31 -7.62 -3.27 11.43
C GLY A 31 -6.88 -4.13 10.40
N ASN A 32 -7.56 -5.09 9.79
CA ASN A 32 -7.02 -5.96 8.73
C ASN A 32 -7.49 -5.58 7.32
N ALA A 33 -8.19 -4.44 7.15
CA ALA A 33 -8.66 -4.00 5.84
C ALA A 33 -7.50 -3.64 4.89
N ALA A 34 -7.81 -3.49 3.60
CA ALA A 34 -6.85 -2.99 2.63
C ALA A 34 -6.28 -1.62 3.08
N PRO A 35 -4.97 -1.37 2.90
CA PRO A 35 -4.39 -0.08 3.25
C PRO A 35 -4.97 1.04 2.39
N GLU A 36 -5.04 2.24 2.95
CA GLU A 36 -5.41 3.48 2.28
C GLU A 36 -4.13 4.26 1.97
N VAL A 37 -4.03 4.81 0.76
CA VAL A 37 -2.89 5.62 0.29
C VAL A 37 -3.28 7.09 0.36
N ASP A 38 -2.46 7.89 1.05
CA ASP A 38 -2.50 9.34 0.99
C ASP A 38 -1.77 9.80 -0.27
N ALA A 39 -2.53 10.25 -1.27
CA ALA A 39 -1.99 10.67 -2.56
C ALA A 39 -1.19 11.98 -2.48
N ASP A 40 -1.51 12.87 -1.54
CA ASP A 40 -0.79 14.13 -1.34
C ASP A 40 0.59 13.90 -0.72
N ALA A 41 0.72 12.89 0.13
CA ALA A 41 1.99 12.50 0.74
C ALA A 41 2.82 11.53 -0.12
N CYS A 42 2.18 10.81 -1.06
CA CYS A 42 2.84 9.78 -1.85
C CYS A 42 3.86 10.37 -2.84
N THR A 43 5.10 9.88 -2.77
CA THR A 43 6.19 10.29 -3.69
C THR A 43 6.43 9.30 -4.84
N GLU A 44 5.51 8.34 -5.02
CA GLU A 44 5.57 7.35 -6.10
C GLU A 44 6.86 6.50 -6.14
N CYS A 45 7.56 6.36 -5.00
CA CYS A 45 8.86 5.68 -4.93
C CYS A 45 8.83 4.17 -5.22
N GLY A 46 7.66 3.54 -5.31
CA GLY A 46 7.51 2.11 -5.65
C GLY A 46 7.86 1.11 -4.54
N ALA A 47 8.47 1.52 -3.43
CA ALA A 47 8.94 0.60 -2.38
C ALA A 47 7.85 -0.32 -1.82
N CYS A 48 6.62 0.19 -1.66
CA CYS A 48 5.50 -0.60 -1.15
C CYS A 48 4.94 -1.61 -2.17
N VAL A 49 5.08 -1.32 -3.47
CA VAL A 49 4.71 -2.18 -4.60
C VAL A 49 5.65 -3.38 -4.64
N GLU A 50 6.97 -3.14 -4.62
CA GLU A 50 7.97 -4.21 -4.63
C GLU A 50 7.88 -5.10 -3.38
N PHE A 51 7.49 -4.53 -2.25
CA PHE A 51 7.42 -5.26 -0.99
C PHE A 51 6.16 -6.14 -0.85
N CYS A 52 5.07 -5.84 -1.58
CA CYS A 52 3.81 -6.57 -1.43
C CYS A 52 3.87 -7.92 -2.18
N PRO A 53 3.93 -9.08 -1.49
CA PRO A 53 4.06 -10.37 -2.17
C PRO A 53 2.81 -10.74 -2.97
N MET A 54 1.66 -10.18 -2.60
CA MET A 54 0.39 -10.40 -3.30
C MET A 54 0.27 -9.57 -4.59
N GLY A 55 1.19 -8.61 -4.82
CA GLY A 55 1.08 -7.67 -5.93
C GLY A 55 -0.20 -6.84 -5.89
N ALA A 56 -0.69 -6.54 -4.68
CA ALA A 56 -1.90 -5.77 -4.45
C ALA A 56 -1.66 -4.26 -4.50
N LEU A 57 -0.43 -3.79 -4.30
CA LEU A 57 -0.06 -2.38 -4.45
C LEU A 57 0.51 -2.19 -5.86
N ARG A 58 0.10 -1.15 -6.58
CA ARG A 58 0.57 -0.85 -7.94
C ARG A 58 0.71 0.63 -8.19
N THR A 59 1.56 1.02 -9.12
CA THR A 59 1.66 2.39 -9.63
C THR A 59 0.80 2.52 -10.89
N GLU A 60 -0.20 3.40 -10.87
CA GLU A 60 -1.07 3.73 -12.01
C GLU A 60 -1.14 5.23 -12.30
#